data_AF-Q3SLP1-F1
#
_entry.id   AF-Q3SLP1-F1
#
_cell.length_a   1.000
_cell.length_b   1.000
_cell.length_c   1.000
_cell.angle_alpha   90.00
_cell.angle_beta   90.00
_cell.angle_gamma   90.00
#
_symmetry.space_group_name_H-M   'P 1'
#
loop_
_entity.id
_entity.type
_entity.pdbx_description
1 polymer ?
#
loop_
_entity_poly.entity_id
_entity_poly.type
_entity_poly.pdbx_seq_one_letter_code
_entity_poly.pdbx_strand_id
1 'polypeptide(L)' 'MNAKEMRGKEAAELKQELESLLRAHFALRMQVATQQSNKTADLGKLRRDIARVKTIMREKAGQA' A
#
# COMPACT_ATOMS: atom_id res chain seq x y z
N MET A 1 -8.28 -0.17 -3.54
CA MET A 1 -7.43 -0.49 -4.72
C MET A 1 -7.85 -1.83 -5.29
N ASN A 2 -8.32 -1.87 -6.54
CA ASN A 2 -8.69 -3.11 -7.21
C ASN A 2 -7.43 -3.80 -7.73
N ALA A 3 -7.16 -5.04 -7.28
CA ALA A 3 -5.98 -5.81 -7.67
C ALA A 3 -5.88 -6.07 -9.19
N LYS A 4 -6.96 -5.84 -9.94
CA LYS A 4 -6.98 -5.91 -11.40
C LYS A 4 -6.24 -4.73 -12.04
N GLU A 5 -6.37 -3.52 -11.50
CA GLU A 5 -5.72 -2.32 -12.04
C GLU A 5 -4.22 -2.32 -11.77
N MET A 6 -3.80 -2.89 -10.64
CA MET A 6 -2.38 -2.99 -10.27
C MET A 6 -1.60 -4.04 -11.08
N ARG A 7 -2.25 -5.03 -11.67
CA ARG A 7 -1.56 -6.04 -12.50
C ARG A 7 -1.04 -5.45 -13.82
N GLY A 8 -1.66 -4.41 -14.34
CA GLY A 8 -1.23 -3.73 -15.58
C GLY A 8 -0.01 -2.81 -15.40
N LYS A 9 0.35 -2.47 -14.16
CA LYS A 9 1.40 -1.47 -13.86
C LYS A 9 2.80 -2.08 -13.86
N GLU A 10 3.78 -1.37 -14.42
CA GLU A 10 5.17 -1.82 -14.50
C GLU A 10 5.80 -2.04 -13.12
N ALA A 11 6.84 -2.88 -13.03
CA ALA A 11 7.49 -3.20 -11.74
C ALA A 11 8.03 -1.95 -11.02
N ALA A 12 8.46 -0.94 -11.77
CA ALA A 12 8.89 0.35 -11.23
C ALA A 12 7.73 1.17 -10.64
N GLU A 13 6.57 1.19 -11.31
CA GLU A 13 5.38 1.90 -10.86
C GLU A 13 4.82 1.26 -9.58
N LEU A 14 4.85 -0.08 -9.48
CA LEU A 14 4.47 -0.79 -8.25
C LEU A 14 5.39 -0.44 -7.07
N LYS A 15 6.69 -0.26 -7.30
CA LYS A 15 7.62 0.19 -6.25
C LYS A 15 7.30 1.62 -5.79
N GLN A 16 7.05 2.53 -6.73
CA GLN A 16 6.67 3.90 -6.40
C GLN A 16 5.35 3.96 -5.62
N GLU A 17 4.36 3.16 -6.04
CA GLU A 17 3.09 3.04 -5.32
C GLU A 17 3.28 2.48 -3.91
N LEU A 18 4.15 1.47 -3.75
CA LEU A 18 4.49 0.92 -2.44
C LEU A 18 5.10 1.97 -1.52
N GLU A 19 6.04 2.79 -2.03
CA GLU A 19 6.65 3.86 -1.25
C GLU A 19 5.64 4.93 -0.84
N SER A 20 4.74 5.32 -1.75
CA SER A 20 3.65 6.26 -1.47
C SER A 20 2.72 5.73 -0.36
N LEU A 21 2.29 4.47 -0.48
CA LEU A 21 1.45 3.80 0.52
C LEU A 21 2.14 3.69 1.88
N LEU A 22 3.45 3.41 1.91
CA LEU A 22 4.22 3.35 3.15
C LEU A 22 4.31 4.72 3.84
N ARG A 23 4.51 5.81 3.07
CA ARG A 23 4.50 7.18 3.60
C ARG A 23 3.12 7.54 4.15
N ALA A 24 2.05 7.22 3.43
CA ALA A 24 0.68 7.45 3.88
C ALA A 24 0.36 6.65 5.16
N HIS A 25 0.84 5.41 5.25
CA HIS A 25 0.68 4.57 6.44
C HIS A 25 1.44 5.13 7.64
N PHE A 26 2.66 5.64 7.43
CA PHE A 26 3.42 6.31 8.49
C PHE A 26 2.72 7.59 8.96
N ALA A 27 2.27 8.45 8.04
CA ALA A 27 1.55 9.67 8.37
C ALA A 27 0.28 9.37 9.18
N LEU A 28 -0.50 8.37 8.76
CA LEU A 28 -1.72 7.98 9.49
C LEU A 28 -1.39 7.37 10.87
N ARG A 29 -0.32 6.59 11.00
CA ARG A 29 0.15 6.09 12.31
C ARG A 29 0.56 7.22 13.24
N MET A 30 1.24 8.24 12.73
CA MET A 30 1.60 9.43 13.50
C MET A 30 0.35 10.23 13.92
N GLN A 31 -0.62 10.43 13.02
CA GLN A 31 -1.89 11.09 13.35
C GLN A 31 -2.72 10.37 14.41
N VAL A 32 -2.71 9.03 14.39
CA VAL A 32 -3.38 8.23 15.43
C VAL A 32 -2.60 8.31 16.74
N ALA A 33 -1.26 8.31 16.70
CA ALA A 33 -0.43 8.45 17.90
C ALA A 33 -0.54 9.83 18.57
N THR A 34 -0.69 10.90 17.79
CA THR A 34 -0.91 12.27 18.29
C THR A 34 -2.35 12.55 18.68
N GLN A 35 -3.25 11.56 18.62
CA GLN A 35 -4.69 11.68 18.88
C GLN A 35 -5.40 12.73 18.01
N GLN A 36 -4.83 13.05 16.85
CA GLN A 36 -5.40 14.03 15.91
C GLN A 36 -6.50 13.41 15.01
N SER A 37 -6.57 12.08 14.92
CA SER A 37 -7.51 11.38 14.05
C SER A 37 -7.99 10.06 14.64
N ASN A 38 -9.32 9.86 14.66
CA ASN A 38 -9.97 8.62 15.06
C ASN A 38 -10.14 7.62 13.89
N LYS A 39 -9.52 7.89 12.73
CA LYS A 39 -9.64 7.05 11.51
C LYS A 39 -8.79 5.78 11.56
N THR A 40 -8.95 4.99 12.62
CA THR A 40 -8.26 3.70 12.82
C THR A 40 -8.60 2.68 11.73
N ALA A 41 -9.79 2.76 11.13
CA ALA A 41 -10.21 1.89 10.04
C ALA A 41 -9.32 2.03 8.78
N ASP A 42 -8.77 3.23 8.53
CA ASP A 42 -7.95 3.49 7.36
C ASP A 42 -6.55 2.87 7.49
N LEU A 43 -6.04 2.67 8.71
CA LEU A 43 -4.81 1.88 8.95
C LEU A 43 -4.97 0.46 8.42
N GLY A 44 -6.13 -0.17 8.68
CA GLY A 44 -6.46 -1.51 8.19
C GLY A 44 -6.56 -1.57 6.67
N LYS A 45 -7.10 -0.52 6.03
CA LYS A 45 -7.17 -0.43 4.56
C LYS A 45 -5.77 -0.29 3.96
N LEU A 46 -4.95 0.65 4.44
CA LEU A 46 -3.59 0.87 3.94
C LEU A 46 -2.71 -0.37 4.10
N ARG A 47 -2.82 -1.09 5.23
CA ARG A 47 -2.10 -2.36 5.42
C ARG A 47 -2.47 -3.41 4.38
N ARG A 48 -3.77 -3.53 4.04
CA ARG A 48 -4.24 -4.43 2.98
C ARG A 48 -3.76 -4.00 1.61
N ASP A 49 -3.75 -2.70 1.32
CA ASP A 49 -3.26 -2.17 0.05
C ASP A 49 -1.75 -2.43 -0.12
N ILE A 50 -0.94 -2.18 0.91
CA ILE A 50 0.50 -2.54 0.92
C ILE A 50 0.70 -4.04 0.67
N ALA A 51 -0.11 -4.90 1.32
CA ALA A 51 -0.03 -6.35 1.13
C ALA A 51 -0.38 -6.77 -0.31
N ARG A 52 -1.39 -6.15 -0.93
CA ARG A 52 -1.75 -6.39 -2.34
C ARG A 52 -0.61 -6.00 -3.28
N VAL A 53 -0.01 -4.83 -3.10
CA VAL A 53 1.13 -4.39 -3.92
C VAL A 53 2.31 -5.35 -3.80
N LYS A 54 2.68 -5.74 -2.57
CA LYS A 54 3.74 -6.73 -2.33
C LYS A 54 3.45 -8.09 -2.97
N THR A 55 2.18 -8.53 -2.94
CA THR A 55 1.76 -9.79 -3.56
C THR A 55 1.92 -9.71 -5.08
N ILE A 56 1.43 -8.65 -5.71
CA ILE A 56 1.54 -8.45 -7.17
C ILE A 56 3.01 -8.32 -7.60
N MET A 57 3.84 -7.63 -6.81
CA MET A 57 5.29 -7.58 -7.08
C MET A 57 5.93 -8.97 -7.04
N ARG A 58 5.52 -9.84 -6.09
CA ARG A 58 6.01 -11.22 -6.00
C ARG A 58 5.48 -12.09 -7.15
N GLU A 59 4.21 -11.94 -7.51
CA GLU A 59 3.62 -12.62 -8.67
C GLU A 59 4.37 -12.26 -9.96
N LYS A 60 4.65 -10.97 -10.20
CA LYS A 60 5.43 -10.53 -11.36
C LYS A 60 6.87 -11.03 -11.34
N ALA A 61 7.52 -11.03 -10.18
CA ALA A 61 8.88 -11.53 -10.03
C ALA A 61 8.99 -13.06 -10.24
N GLY A 62 7.93 -13.81 -9.94
CA GLY A 62 7.86 -15.25 -10.19
C GLY A 62 7.32 -15.64 -11.57
N GLN A 63 6.85 -14.67 -12.36
CA GLN A 63 6.42 -14.87 -13.76
C GLN A 63 7.55 -14.60 -14.77
N ALA A 64 8.70 -14.13 -14.32
CA ALA A 64 9.95 -14.07 -15.09
C ALA A 64 10.78 -15.34 -14.85
#